data_AF-A0A6Y2UHC2-F1
#
_entry.id   AF-A0A6Y2UHC2-F1
#
_cell.length_a   1.000
_cell.length_b   1.000
_cell.length_c   1.000
_cell.angle_alpha   90.00
_cell.angle_beta   90.00
_cell.angle_gamma   90.00
#
_symmetry.space_group_name_H-M   'P 1'
#
loop_
_entity.id
_entity.type
_entity.pdbx_description
1 polymer ?
#
loop_
_entity_poly.entity_id
_entity_poly.type
_entity_poly.pdbx_seq_one_letter_code
_entity_poly.pdbx_strand_id
1 'polypeptide(L)' 'MNQLEYRKAYNLDELISKIMSGYKKDNFCLYTKEYESSARADLICYLEMYPVISDDDDDDD' A
#
# COMPACT_ATOMS: atom_id res chain seq x y z
N MET A 1 11.87 -9.90 12.18
CA MET A 1 10.53 -9.67 11.58
C MET A 1 10.74 -9.44 10.08
N ASN A 2 9.97 -10.11 9.22
CA ASN A 2 10.12 -9.97 7.76
C ASN A 2 9.44 -8.70 7.25
N GLN A 3 10.13 -7.95 6.40
CA GLN A 3 9.61 -6.71 5.82
C GLN A 3 8.48 -7.01 4.81
N LEU A 4 7.45 -6.15 4.77
CA LEU A 4 6.44 -6.18 3.70
C LEU A 4 7.05 -5.74 2.36
N GLU A 5 6.76 -6.52 1.33
CA GLU A 5 7.25 -6.38 -0.04
C GLU A 5 6.22 -5.60 -0.88
N TYR A 6 6.69 -4.70 -1.74
CA TYR A 6 5.80 -3.98 -2.66
C TYR A 6 5.25 -4.92 -3.74
N ARG A 7 4.04 -4.63 -4.23
CA ARG A 7 3.32 -5.39 -5.27
C ARG A 7 2.99 -6.85 -4.94
N LYS A 8 3.41 -7.34 -3.77
CA LYS A 8 2.98 -8.63 -3.24
C LYS A 8 1.53 -8.54 -2.78
N ALA A 9 0.76 -9.58 -3.08
CA ALA A 9 -0.59 -9.74 -2.59
C ALA A 9 -0.56 -10.07 -1.09
N TYR A 10 -1.41 -9.39 -0.33
CA TYR A 10 -1.65 -9.67 1.07
C TYR A 10 -3.16 -9.66 1.34
N ASN A 11 -3.61 -10.47 2.28
CA ASN A 11 -4.95 -10.28 2.82
C ASN A 11 -4.94 -9.09 3.78
N LEU A 12 -6.07 -8.37 3.88
CA LEU A 12 -6.18 -7.24 4.79
C LEU A 12 -5.88 -7.62 6.25
N ASP A 13 -6.33 -8.79 6.69
CA ASP A 13 -6.07 -9.31 8.04
C ASP A 13 -4.56 -9.53 8.31
N GLU A 14 -3.82 -10.04 7.32
CA GLU A 14 -2.38 -10.24 7.42
C GLU A 14 -1.63 -8.91 7.56
N LEU A 15 -2.07 -7.89 6.81
CA LEU A 15 -1.50 -6.55 6.88
C LEU A 15 -1.73 -5.92 8.25
N ILE A 16 -2.97 -5.96 8.75
CA ILE A 16 -3.33 -5.45 10.08
C ILE A 16 -2.46 -6.14 11.14
N SER A 17 -2.36 -7.47 11.10
CA SER A 17 -1.55 -8.24 12.05
C SER A 17 -0.08 -7.84 12.03
N LYS A 18 0.51 -7.61 10.84
CA LYS A 18 1.90 -7.16 10.71
C LYS A 18 2.11 -5.75 11.23
N ILE A 19 1.21 -4.82 10.92
CA ILE A 19 1.26 -3.43 11.40
C ILE A 19 1.14 -3.40 12.93
N MET A 20 0.18 -4.12 13.49
CA MET A 20 -0.03 -4.25 14.93
C MET A 20 1.18 -4.90 15.64
N SER A 21 1.92 -5.77 14.95
CA SER A 21 3.16 -6.37 15.45
C SER A 21 4.37 -5.41 15.44
N GLY A 22 4.17 -4.13 15.11
CA GLY A 22 5.21 -3.11 15.14
C GLY A 22 5.89 -2.85 13.80
N TYR A 23 5.31 -3.35 12.69
CA TYR A 23 5.80 -2.99 11.36
C TYR A 23 5.52 -1.53 11.05
N LYS A 24 6.58 -0.72 10.91
CA LYS A 24 6.52 0.66 10.42
C LYS A 24 7.24 0.74 9.09
N LYS A 25 6.52 1.11 8.05
CA LYS A 25 7.08 1.51 6.76
C LYS A 25 6.46 2.85 6.43
N ASP A 26 7.29 3.86 6.27
CA ASP A 26 6.82 5.18 5.91
C ASP A 26 6.51 5.21 4.41
N ASN A 27 5.49 5.98 4.03
CA ASN A 27 5.13 6.33 2.65
C ASN A 27 4.80 5.15 1.71
N PHE A 28 3.70 4.45 1.97
CA PHE A 28 3.09 3.56 0.98
C PHE A 28 1.59 3.82 0.82
N CYS A 29 1.09 3.63 -0.40
CA CYS A 29 -0.33 3.52 -0.69
C CYS A 29 -0.76 2.05 -0.54
N LEU A 30 -1.91 1.84 0.08
CA LEU A 30 -2.62 0.57 0.06
C LEU A 30 -3.72 0.66 -0.99
N TYR A 31 -3.78 -0.31 -1.91
CA TYR A 31 -4.87 -0.38 -2.89
C TYR A 31 -5.35 -1.82 -3.07
N THR A 32 -6.57 -1.94 -3.60
CA THR A 32 -7.21 -3.20 -3.95
C THR A 32 -7.56 -3.14 -5.43
N LYS A 33 -7.47 -4.27 -6.14
CA LYS A 33 -7.85 -4.30 -7.56
C LYS A 33 -9.36 -4.22 -7.75
N GLU A 34 -10.10 -4.79 -6.80
CA GLU A 34 -11.55 -4.78 -6.80
C GLU A 34 -12.02 -3.66 -5.87
N TYR A 35 -12.87 -2.78 -6.42
CA TYR A 35 -13.53 -1.76 -5.64
C TYR A 35 -14.59 -2.43 -4.77
N GLU A 36 -14.43 -2.31 -3.47
CA GLU A 36 -15.37 -2.83 -2.49
C GLU A 36 -15.93 -1.67 -1.67
N SER A 37 -17.25 -1.62 -1.51
CA SER A 37 -17.92 -0.57 -0.71
C SER A 37 -17.61 -0.68 0.79
N SER A 38 -17.12 -1.84 1.22
CA SER A 38 -16.73 -2.13 2.60
C SER A 38 -15.49 -3.00 2.64
N ALA A 39 -14.55 -2.70 3.54
CA ALA A 39 -13.34 -3.50 3.71
C ALA A 39 -13.68 -4.88 4.33
N ARG A 40 -13.14 -5.96 3.73
CA ARG A 40 -13.27 -7.32 4.23
C ARG A 40 -11.90 -7.88 4.64
N ALA A 41 -11.89 -8.81 5.60
CA ALA A 41 -10.65 -9.40 6.12
C ALA A 41 -9.88 -10.21 5.04
N ASP A 42 -10.62 -10.85 4.14
CA ASP A 42 -10.13 -11.65 3.01
C ASP A 42 -9.83 -10.81 1.75
N LEU A 43 -9.95 -9.49 1.84
CA LEU A 43 -9.68 -8.59 0.72
C LEU A 43 -8.21 -8.64 0.34
N ILE A 44 -7.94 -8.84 -0.95
CA ILE A 44 -6.58 -8.82 -1.49
C ILE A 44 -6.13 -7.37 -1.67
N CYS A 45 -5.10 -7.01 -0.92
CA CYS A 45 -4.49 -5.69 -0.92
C CYS A 45 -3.06 -5.76 -1.45
N TYR A 46 -2.61 -4.62 -1.99
CA TYR A 46 -1.28 -4.42 -2.53
C TYR A 46 -0.67 -3.15 -1.96
N LEU A 47 0.65 -3.20 -1.75
CA LEU A 47 1.44 -2.06 -1.32
C LEU A 47 2.15 -1.46 -2.53
N GLU A 48 2.05 -0.14 -2.67
CA GLU A 48 2.84 0.64 -3.62
C GLU A 48 3.49 1.84 -2.93
N MET A 49 4.60 2.31 -3.49
CA MET A 49 5.19 3.58 -3.05
C MET A 49 4.27 4.72 -3.45
N TYR A 50 4.18 5.76 -2.61
CA TYR A 50 3.59 7.00 -3.06
C TYR A 50 4.34 7.50 -4.30
N PRO A 51 3.64 7.93 -5.35
CA PRO A 51 4.29 8.58 -6.48
C PRO A 51 5.08 9.79 -5.95
N VAL A 52 6.33 9.89 -6.38
CA VAL A 52 7.14 11.09 -6.13
C VAL A 52 6.60 12.16 -7.06
N ILE A 53 5.88 13.12 -6.51
CA ILE A 53 5.47 14.32 -7.25
C ILE A 53 6.70 15.23 -7.27
N SER A 54 7.35 15.36 -8.43
CA SER A 54 8.32 16.44 -8.66
C SER A 54 7.59 17.61 -9.27
N ASP A 55 7.71 18.79 -8.66
CA ASP A 55 7.20 20.08 -9.14
C ASP A 55 8.05 20.63 -10.33
N ASP A 56 8.74 19.73 -11.03
CA ASP A 56 9.61 20.02 -12.17
C ASP A 56 8.77 19.86 -13.47
N ASP A 57 7.60 20.52 -13.49
CA ASP A 57 6.89 20.84 -14.72
C ASP A 57 7.71 21.95 -15.42
N ASP A 58 8.70 21.54 -16.22
CA ASP A 58 9.28 22.40 -17.27
C ASP A 58 8.14 22.71 -18.27
N ASP A 59 7.43 23.81 -18.04
CA ASP A 59 6.64 24.54 -19.04
C ASP A 59 7.60 25.10 -20.10
N ASP A 60 8.14 24.25 -20.98
CA ASP A 60 8.87 24.66 -22.18
C ASP A 60 7.87 24.96 -23.32
N ASP A 61 7.54 26.25 -23.49
CA ASP A 61 6.84 26.85 -24.65
C ASP A 61 7.82 27.22 -25.79
#